data_AF-A0A383A919-F1
#
_entry.id   AF-A0A383A919-F1
#
_cell.length_a   1.000
_cell.length_b   1.000
_cell.length_c   1.000
_cell.angle_alpha   90.00
_cell.angle_beta   90.00
_cell.angle_gamma   90.00
#
_symmetry.space_group_name_H-M   'P 1'
#
loop_
_entity.id
_entity.type
_entity.pdbx_description
1 polymer ?
#
loop_
_entity_poly.entity_id
_entity_poly.type
_entity_poly.pdbx_seq_one_letter_code
_entity_poly.pdbx_strand_id
1 'polypeptide(L)'
;MRTQLLCTFTNVNDLNEIIDIIISCNIILYDKIYVFQNEDDKNQLVCTYNVEYDDNFMEGIPDTISLHRKKQTNTLYTINALNDIIRELNDGVLDKTYIVPWENYRNSILLNNEQGLVRIKTKIYKIVNIKEWISSQE
;
A
#
# COMPACT_ATOMS: atom_id res chain seq x y z
N MET A 1 -13.23 15.07 7.42
CA MET A 1 -12.29 14.67 6.35
C MET A 1 -11.98 13.19 6.52
N ARG A 2 -12.40 12.33 5.59
CA ARG A 2 -12.03 10.91 5.60
C ARG A 2 -10.79 10.76 4.72
N THR A 3 -9.85 9.94 5.13
CA THR A 3 -8.59 9.72 4.40
C THR A 3 -8.52 8.27 3.95
N GLN A 4 -7.98 8.03 2.77
CA GLN A 4 -7.74 6.69 2.25
C GLN A 4 -6.26 6.49 1.95
N LEU A 5 -5.73 5.32 2.33
CA LEU A 5 -4.38 4.92 1.96
C LEU A 5 -4.47 4.09 0.68
N LEU A 6 -3.93 4.62 -0.40
CA LEU A 6 -3.84 3.95 -1.68
C LEU A 6 -2.45 3.36 -1.90
N CYS A 7 -2.40 2.38 -2.78
CA CYS A 7 -1.24 1.58 -3.11
C CYS A 7 -1.27 1.26 -4.61
N THR A 8 -0.28 1.75 -5.36
CA THR A 8 -0.10 1.47 -6.78
C THR A 8 1.10 0.54 -6.95
N PHE A 9 0.90 -0.59 -7.64
CA PHE A 9 1.98 -1.50 -8.00
C PHE A 9 2.70 -0.99 -9.26
N THR A 10 4.03 -1.08 -9.27
CA THR A 10 4.85 -0.66 -10.41
C THR A 10 6.17 -1.42 -10.42
N ASN A 11 7.04 -1.10 -11.36
CA ASN A 11 8.40 -1.62 -11.43
C ASN A 11 9.42 -0.47 -11.45
N VAL A 12 10.70 -0.81 -11.34
CA VAL A 12 11.79 0.17 -11.27
C VAL A 12 11.86 1.06 -12.52
N ASN A 13 11.52 0.54 -13.70
CA ASN A 13 11.61 1.30 -14.96
C ASN A 13 10.50 2.33 -15.08
N ASP A 14 9.30 2.01 -14.59
CA ASP A 14 8.10 2.84 -14.74
C ASP A 14 7.85 3.74 -13.51
N LEU A 15 8.74 3.70 -12.51
CA LEU A 15 8.53 4.38 -11.22
C LEU A 15 8.26 5.88 -11.38
N ASN A 16 9.04 6.57 -12.20
CA ASN A 16 8.91 8.02 -12.35
C ASN A 16 7.55 8.39 -12.99
N GLU A 17 7.20 7.69 -14.07
CA GLU A 17 5.91 7.86 -14.76
C GLU A 17 4.73 7.60 -13.82
N ILE A 18 4.79 6.52 -13.03
CA ILE A 18 3.75 6.22 -12.06
C ILE A 18 3.65 7.29 -10.97
N ILE A 19 4.77 7.85 -10.49
CA ILE A 19 4.73 8.97 -9.54
C ILE A 19 4.02 10.19 -10.16
N ASP A 20 4.32 10.51 -11.42
CA ASP A 20 3.69 11.62 -12.14
C ASP A 20 2.17 11.37 -12.31
N ILE A 21 1.77 10.15 -12.68
CA ILE A 21 0.35 9.76 -12.77
C ILE A 21 -0.33 9.91 -11.40
N ILE A 22 0.27 9.38 -10.33
CA ILE A 22 -0.29 9.47 -8.97
C ILE A 22 -0.54 10.92 -8.55
N ILE A 23 0.43 11.81 -8.80
CA ILE A 23 0.33 13.24 -8.49
C ILE A 23 -0.72 13.93 -9.37
N SER A 24 -0.79 13.60 -10.66
CA SER A 24 -1.73 14.22 -11.58
C SER A 24 -3.20 13.83 -11.30
N CYS A 25 -3.44 12.61 -10.83
CA CYS A 25 -4.77 12.09 -10.58
C CYS A 25 -5.30 12.34 -9.16
N ASN A 26 -4.46 12.74 -8.20
CA ASN A 26 -4.88 12.82 -6.79
C ASN A 26 -4.38 14.07 -6.07
N ILE A 27 -5.21 14.56 -5.15
CA ILE A 27 -4.76 15.46 -4.09
C ILE A 27 -4.14 14.59 -2.98
N ILE A 28 -2.81 14.51 -2.98
CA ILE A 28 -2.07 13.68 -2.03
C ILE A 28 -1.87 14.43 -0.71
N LEU A 29 -2.26 13.78 0.39
CA LEU A 29 -2.10 14.29 1.73
C LEU A 29 -0.67 14.12 2.23
N TYR A 30 -0.23 15.07 3.06
CA TYR A 30 1.08 15.09 3.72
C TYR A 30 2.30 15.24 2.78
N ASP A 31 2.09 15.57 1.50
CA ASP A 31 3.15 15.79 0.51
C ASP A 31 4.12 14.60 0.33
N LYS A 32 3.70 13.36 0.67
CA LYS A 32 4.59 12.17 0.72
C LYS A 32 4.01 10.96 0.00
N ILE A 33 4.83 10.37 -0.87
CA ILE A 33 4.64 9.03 -1.42
C ILE A 33 5.76 8.14 -0.89
N TYR A 34 5.41 7.02 -0.26
CA TYR A 34 6.38 6.03 0.21
C TYR A 34 6.49 4.91 -0.83
N VAL A 35 7.69 4.71 -1.35
CA VAL A 35 8.01 3.65 -2.31
C VAL A 35 8.67 2.51 -1.56
N PHE A 36 8.05 1.35 -1.62
CA PHE A 36 8.56 0.10 -1.08
C PHE A 36 9.08 -0.78 -2.22
N GLN A 37 10.13 -1.55 -1.95
CA GLN A 37 10.64 -2.58 -2.86
C GLN A 37 10.32 -3.94 -2.27
N ASN A 38 9.85 -4.87 -3.11
CA ASN A 38 9.72 -6.28 -2.76
C ASN A 38 11.11 -6.87 -2.52
N GLU A 39 11.30 -7.53 -1.37
CA GLU A 39 12.60 -8.13 -1.04
C GLU A 39 12.94 -9.36 -1.91
N ASP A 40 11.92 -10.08 -2.37
CA ASP A 40 12.07 -11.29 -3.17
C ASP A 40 12.25 -10.97 -4.67
N ASP A 41 11.68 -9.84 -5.13
CA ASP A 41 11.89 -9.32 -6.49
C ASP A 41 12.16 -7.81 -6.47
N LYS A 42 13.45 -7.46 -6.64
CA LYS A 42 13.90 -6.07 -6.59
C LYS A 42 13.36 -5.20 -7.72
N ASN A 43 12.84 -5.78 -8.79
CA ASN A 43 12.23 -5.03 -9.89
C ASN A 43 10.82 -4.56 -9.52
N GLN A 44 10.16 -5.19 -8.54
CA GLN A 44 8.81 -4.83 -8.12
C GLN A 44 8.85 -3.76 -7.04
N LEU A 45 8.09 -2.69 -7.29
CA LEU A 45 7.93 -1.56 -6.41
C LEU A 45 6.45 -1.33 -6.08
N VAL A 46 6.22 -0.71 -4.93
CA VAL A 46 4.89 -0.35 -4.46
C VAL A 46 4.89 1.08 -3.96
N CYS A 47 4.10 1.95 -4.58
CA CYS A 47 3.93 3.34 -4.19
C CYS A 47 2.71 3.46 -3.29
N THR A 48 2.87 4.01 -2.09
CA THR A 48 1.77 4.23 -1.15
C THR A 48 1.62 5.70 -0.78
N TYR A 49 0.39 6.18 -0.75
CA TYR A 49 0.07 7.59 -0.59
C TYR A 49 -1.32 7.75 0.02
N ASN A 50 -1.50 8.81 0.82
CA ASN A 50 -2.79 9.11 1.41
C ASN A 50 -3.51 10.13 0.54
N VAL A 51 -4.80 9.94 0.33
CA VAL A 51 -5.66 10.88 -0.40
C VAL A 51 -6.84 11.29 0.47
N GLU A 52 -7.43 12.44 0.16
CA GLU A 52 -8.77 12.75 0.67
C GLU A 52 -9.77 11.80 0.02
N TYR A 53 -10.61 11.17 0.83
CA TYR A 53 -11.64 10.27 0.34
C TYR A 53 -12.75 11.10 -0.32
N ASP A 54 -12.91 10.95 -1.63
CA ASP A 54 -13.99 11.56 -2.42
C ASP A 54 -14.92 10.44 -2.91
N ASP A 55 -16.23 10.62 -2.70
CA ASP A 55 -17.25 9.67 -3.19
C ASP A 55 -17.28 9.60 -4.74
N ASN A 56 -16.66 10.57 -5.44
CA ASN A 56 -16.51 10.61 -6.90
C ASN A 56 -15.14 10.11 -7.38
N PHE A 57 -14.39 9.35 -6.56
CA PHE A 57 -13.05 8.86 -6.91
C PHE A 57 -13.04 8.26 -8.32
N MET A 58 -12.28 8.87 -9.22
CA MET A 58 -12.08 8.35 -10.57
C MET A 58 -11.16 7.14 -10.51
N GLU A 59 -11.62 6.00 -11.05
CA GLU A 59 -10.78 4.87 -11.42
C GLU A 59 -9.82 5.30 -12.54
N GLY A 60 -8.72 5.97 -12.15
CA GLY A 60 -7.78 6.56 -13.11
C GLY A 60 -6.39 5.93 -13.10
N ILE A 61 -5.98 5.29 -12.00
CA ILE A 61 -4.63 4.75 -11.85
C ILE A 61 -4.67 3.22 -12.00
N PRO A 62 -3.98 2.66 -13.01
CA PRO A 62 -3.83 1.22 -13.16
C PRO A 62 -3.25 0.58 -11.89
N ASP A 63 -3.60 -0.67 -11.63
CA ASP A 63 -3.00 -1.49 -10.56
C ASP A 63 -2.97 -0.80 -9.18
N THR A 64 -4.03 -0.06 -8.85
CA THR A 64 -4.16 0.67 -7.59
C THR A 64 -5.23 0.06 -6.71
N ILE A 65 -4.88 -0.18 -5.44
CA ILE A 65 -5.78 -0.72 -4.43
C ILE A 65 -5.78 0.12 -3.15
N SER A 66 -6.84 -0.01 -2.37
CA SER A 66 -6.92 0.56 -1.03
C SER A 66 -6.30 -0.39 -0.01
N LEU A 67 -5.47 0.17 0.88
CA LEU A 67 -4.85 -0.57 1.97
C LEU A 67 -5.18 0.05 3.34
N HIS A 68 -4.95 -0.74 4.38
CA HIS A 68 -4.87 -0.32 5.76
C HIS A 68 -3.44 -0.49 6.28
N ARG A 69 -3.12 0.13 7.41
CA ARG A 69 -1.77 0.10 7.97
C ARG A 69 -1.75 -0.15 9.47
N LYS A 70 -0.98 -1.16 9.87
CA LYS A 70 -0.50 -1.32 11.25
C LYS A 70 0.82 -0.57 11.38
N LYS A 71 0.76 0.65 11.91
CA LYS A 71 1.91 1.57 11.99
C LYS A 71 3.10 0.98 12.77
N GLN A 72 2.82 0.31 13.88
CA GLN A 72 3.85 -0.24 14.81
C GLN A 72 4.80 -1.24 14.14
N THR A 73 4.28 -2.06 13.22
CA THR A 73 5.04 -3.12 12.54
C THR A 73 5.36 -2.77 11.09
N ASN A 74 4.96 -1.57 10.63
CA ASN A 74 5.02 -1.17 9.23
C ASN A 74 4.41 -2.23 8.30
N THR A 75 3.27 -2.78 8.71
CA THR A 75 2.52 -3.78 7.94
C THR A 75 1.38 -3.09 7.22
N LEU A 76 1.25 -3.34 5.92
CA LEU A 76 0.14 -2.89 5.09
C LEU A 76 -0.74 -4.10 4.77
N TYR A 77 -2.06 -3.90 4.68
CA TYR A 77 -2.98 -5.02 4.46
C TYR A 77 -4.30 -4.59 3.83
N THR A 78 -4.92 -5.49 3.05
CA THR A 78 -6.34 -5.38 2.68
C THR A 78 -7.23 -5.96 3.78
N ILE A 79 -8.50 -5.55 3.85
CA ILE A 79 -9.45 -6.12 4.82
C ILE A 79 -9.65 -7.63 4.61
N ASN A 80 -9.63 -8.08 3.35
CA ASN A 80 -9.75 -9.50 3.04
C ASN A 80 -8.56 -10.30 3.58
N ALA A 81 -7.33 -9.81 3.37
CA ALA A 81 -6.13 -10.42 3.93
C ALA A 81 -6.17 -10.46 5.47
N LEU A 82 -6.67 -9.40 6.13
CA LEU A 82 -6.87 -9.41 7.58
C LEU A 82 -7.87 -10.48 8.02
N ASN A 83 -9.01 -10.60 7.33
CA ASN A 83 -10.02 -11.60 7.66
C ASN A 83 -9.47 -13.03 7.51
N ASP A 84 -8.65 -13.28 6.48
CA ASP A 84 -8.04 -14.58 6.24
C ASP A 84 -7.00 -14.91 7.32
N ILE A 85 -6.18 -13.94 7.73
CA ILE A 85 -5.25 -14.10 8.86
C ILE A 85 -6.00 -14.40 10.16
N ILE A 86 -7.09 -13.70 10.43
CA ILE A 86 -7.90 -13.95 11.64
C ILE A 86 -8.42 -15.39 11.61
N ARG A 87 -8.97 -15.86 10.49
CA ARG A 87 -9.46 -17.23 10.37
C ARG A 87 -8.34 -18.25 10.52
N GLU A 88 -7.18 -18.02 9.90
CA GLU A 88 -6.02 -18.92 10.00
C GLU A 88 -5.54 -19.06 11.46
N LEU A 89 -5.54 -17.97 12.21
CA LEU A 89 -5.06 -17.93 13.59
C LEU A 89 -6.13 -18.31 14.64
N ASN A 90 -7.39 -18.43 14.22
CA ASN A 90 -8.55 -18.64 15.09
C ASN A 90 -9.39 -19.84 14.63
N ASP A 91 -8.73 -20.90 14.16
CA ASP A 91 -9.34 -22.19 13.79
C ASP A 91 -10.53 -22.06 12.80
N GLY A 92 -10.40 -21.15 11.83
CA GLY A 92 -11.41 -20.87 10.80
C GLY A 92 -12.48 -19.85 11.20
N VAL A 93 -12.49 -19.37 12.45
CA VAL A 93 -13.53 -18.47 12.96
C VAL A 93 -13.16 -17.00 12.72
N LEU A 94 -14.03 -16.27 12.03
CA LEU A 94 -13.89 -14.83 11.87
C LEU A 94 -14.35 -14.08 13.13
N ASP A 95 -13.43 -13.83 14.04
CA ASP A 95 -13.64 -12.96 15.20
C ASP A 95 -12.94 -11.61 15.01
N LYS A 96 -13.71 -10.54 14.83
CA LYS A 96 -13.18 -9.17 14.63
C LYS A 96 -12.50 -8.60 15.88
N THR A 97 -12.65 -9.23 17.04
CA THR A 97 -11.97 -8.84 18.27
C THR A 97 -10.63 -9.55 18.46
N TYR A 98 -10.30 -10.50 17.57
CA TYR A 98 -9.05 -11.26 17.62
C TYR A 98 -7.83 -10.35 17.49
N ILE A 99 -6.89 -10.48 18.42
CA ILE A 99 -5.66 -9.70 18.43
C ILE A 99 -4.61 -10.41 17.57
N VAL A 100 -4.46 -9.95 16.32
CA VAL A 100 -3.44 -10.47 15.41
C VAL A 100 -2.03 -10.18 15.97
N PRO A 101 -1.12 -11.18 16.01
CA PRO A 101 0.28 -11.01 16.39
C PRO A 101 1.07 -10.33 15.26
N TRP A 102 0.85 -9.02 15.10
CA TRP A 102 1.37 -8.21 13.99
C TRP A 102 2.89 -8.26 13.80
N GLU A 103 3.64 -8.58 14.85
CA GLU A 103 5.09 -8.76 14.80
C GLU A 103 5.52 -9.79 13.75
N ASN A 104 4.71 -10.84 13.56
CA ASN A 104 4.97 -11.88 12.56
C ASN A 104 4.92 -11.35 11.12
N TYR A 105 4.28 -10.20 10.90
CA TYR A 105 4.04 -9.57 9.60
C TYR A 105 4.77 -8.23 9.44
N ARG A 106 5.80 -7.98 10.27
CA ARG A 106 6.60 -6.76 10.20
C ARG A 106 7.16 -6.53 8.79
N ASN A 107 7.14 -5.27 8.34
CA ASN A 107 7.65 -4.83 7.04
C ASN A 107 7.12 -5.68 5.88
N SER A 108 5.80 -5.80 5.78
CA SER A 108 5.19 -6.57 4.71
C SER A 108 3.87 -5.97 4.25
N ILE A 109 3.48 -6.34 3.03
CA ILE A 109 2.16 -6.10 2.46
C ILE A 109 1.42 -7.43 2.42
N LEU A 110 0.23 -7.44 3.01
CA LEU A 110 -0.64 -8.61 3.11
C LEU A 110 -1.82 -8.43 2.16
N LEU A 111 -1.88 -9.30 1.16
CA LEU A 111 -2.90 -9.32 0.11
C LEU A 111 -3.57 -10.69 0.10
N ASN A 112 -4.64 -10.81 -0.68
CA ASN A 112 -5.29 -12.08 -0.95
C ASN A 112 -5.43 -12.25 -2.47
N ASN A 113 -5.23 -13.47 -2.96
CA ASN A 113 -5.54 -13.86 -4.34
C ASN A 113 -6.38 -15.16 -4.33
N GLU A 114 -6.64 -15.73 -5.51
CA GLU A 114 -7.41 -16.98 -5.64
C GLU A 114 -6.75 -18.18 -4.92
N GLN A 115 -5.44 -18.12 -4.66
CA GLN A 115 -4.66 -19.15 -4.00
C GLN A 115 -4.56 -18.94 -2.48
N GLY A 116 -5.04 -17.80 -1.97
CA GLY A 116 -5.08 -17.47 -0.54
C GLY A 116 -4.29 -16.22 -0.17
N LEU A 117 -3.77 -16.20 1.07
CA LEU A 117 -3.03 -15.08 1.62
C LEU A 117 -1.66 -14.95 0.94
N VAL A 118 -1.38 -13.76 0.41
CA VAL A 118 -0.09 -13.41 -0.18
C VAL A 118 0.62 -12.43 0.75
N ARG A 119 1.86 -12.77 1.13
CA ARG A 119 2.73 -11.91 1.91
C ARG A 119 3.90 -11.44 1.06
N ILE A 120 3.99 -10.14 0.85
CA ILE A 120 5.13 -9.51 0.18
C ILE A 120 6.00 -8.86 1.25
N LYS A 121 7.21 -9.36 1.45
CA LYS A 121 8.19 -8.68 2.32
C LYS A 121 8.69 -7.43 1.63
N THR A 122 8.73 -6.32 2.36
CA THR A 122 9.09 -5.03 1.78
C THR A 122 10.11 -4.29 2.61
N LYS A 123 10.90 -3.47 1.93
CA LYS A 123 11.76 -2.46 2.54
C LYS A 123 11.50 -1.12 1.89
N ILE A 124 11.77 -0.02 2.60
CA ILE A 124 11.70 1.30 1.99
C ILE A 124 12.78 1.42 0.92
N TYR A 125 12.35 1.78 -0.29
CA TYR A 125 13.21 2.06 -1.43
C TYR A 125 13.47 3.57 -1.53
N LYS A 126 12.40 4.36 -1.48
CA LYS A 126 12.46 5.82 -1.61
C LYS A 126 11.28 6.47 -0.89
N ILE A 127 11.49 7.68 -0.39
CA ILE A 127 10.40 8.55 0.07
C ILE A 127 10.40 9.76 -0.86
N VAL A 128 9.30 9.98 -1.56
CA VAL A 128 9.15 11.08 -2.51
C VAL A 128 8.43 12.22 -1.80
N ASN A 129 9.03 13.41 -1.83
CA ASN A 129 8.37 14.67 -1.50
C ASN A 129 7.77 15.25 -2.78
N ILE A 130 6.45 15.46 -2.80
CA ILE A 130 5.75 15.86 -4.01
C ILE A 130 6.17 17.26 -4.49
N LYS A 131 6.41 18.17 -3.54
CA LYS A 131 6.81 19.55 -3.88
C LYS A 131 8.18 19.58 -4.54
N GLU A 132 9.14 18.84 -3.97
CA GLU A 132 10.48 18.72 -4.53
C GLU A 132 10.47 17.97 -5.87
N TRP A 133 9.61 16.96 -6.00
CA TRP A 133 9.45 16.19 -7.24
C TRP A 133 9.01 17.08 -8.40
N ILE A 134 7.95 17.86 -8.22
CA ILE A 134 7.42 18.76 -9.24
C ILE A 134 8.47 19.80 -9.64
N SER A 135 9.16 20.41 -8.67
CA SER A 135 10.21 21.41 -8.95
C SER A 135 11.45 20.85 -9.65
N SER A 136 11.68 19.53 -9.62
CA SER A 136 12.83 18.91 -10.28
C SER A 136 12.63 18.63 -11.78
N GLN A 137 11.40 18.84 -12.28
CA GLN A 137 11.02 18.61 -13.67
C GLN A 137 10.94 19.92 -14.49
N GLU A 138 11.14 21.07 -13.85
CA GLU A 138 11.24 22.40 -14.47
C GLU A 138 12.71 22.76 -14.80
#